data_AF-A0AAV0XXJ7-F1
#
_entry.id   AF-A0AAV0XXJ7-F1
#
_cell.length_a   1.000
_cell.length_b   1.000
_cell.length_c   1.000
_cell.angle_alpha   90.00
_cell.angle_beta   90.00
_cell.angle_gamma   90.00
#
_symmetry.space_group_name_H-M   'P 1'
#
loop_
_entity.id
_entity.type
_entity.pdbx_description
1 polymer ?
#
loop_
_entity_poly.entity_id
_entity_poly.type
_entity_poly.pdbx_seq_one_letter_code
_entity_poly.pdbx_strand_id
1 'polypeptide(L)' 'MDKFLWHDVSWVRYYSSVIGKMFYKTSLSEDEPFKTLNLRRRGTRNVEFALEQAYNEPLPISKEKKKT' A
#
# COMPACT_ATOMS: atom_id res chain seq x y z
N MET A 1 18.31 -14.31 15.21
CA MET A 1 18.15 -14.18 13.74
C MET A 1 16.67 -14.29 13.43
N ASP A 2 16.06 -13.22 12.93
CA ASP A 2 14.68 -13.27 12.45
C ASP A 2 14.63 -14.13 11.18
N LYS A 3 13.89 -15.23 11.21
CA LYS A 3 13.61 -16.03 10.01
C LYS A 3 12.61 -15.27 9.14
N PHE A 4 12.97 -14.98 7.90
CA PHE A 4 12.03 -14.47 6.91
C PHE A 4 10.98 -15.55 6.62
N LEU A 5 9.70 -15.22 6.85
CA LEU A 5 8.57 -16.09 6.55
C LEU A 5 8.04 -15.71 5.17
N TRP A 6 8.27 -16.59 4.19
CA TRP A 6 7.66 -16.46 2.88
C TRP A 6 6.19 -16.89 2.95
N HIS A 7 5.32 -16.11 2.34
CA HIS A 7 3.91 -16.44 2.18
C HIS A 7 3.60 -16.57 0.69
N ASP A 8 2.91 -17.65 0.33
CA ASP A 8 2.40 -17.84 -1.03
C ASP A 8 1.15 -16.97 -1.19
N VAL A 9 1.25 -15.91 -2.01
CA VAL A 9 0.23 -14.88 -2.15
C VAL A 9 -0.09 -14.66 -3.61
N SER A 10 -1.35 -14.91 -3.98
CA SER A 10 -1.84 -14.75 -5.35
C SER A 10 -2.46 -13.36 -5.58
N TRP A 11 -3.03 -12.74 -4.54
CA TRP A 11 -3.67 -11.44 -4.67
C TRP A 11 -3.53 -10.62 -3.38
N VAL A 12 -3.07 -9.38 -3.52
CA VAL A 12 -2.95 -8.38 -2.45
C VAL A 12 -3.91 -7.21 -2.67
N ARG A 13 -4.46 -6.68 -1.58
CA ARG A 13 -5.28 -5.47 -1.56
C ARG A 13 -4.87 -4.53 -0.43
N TYR A 14 -4.80 -3.24 -0.75
CA TYR A 14 -4.57 -2.17 0.22
C TYR A 14 -5.73 -1.17 0.17
N TYR A 15 -5.99 -0.54 1.31
CA TYR A 15 -6.94 0.57 1.41
C TYR A 15 -6.21 1.76 2.01
N SER A 16 -6.30 2.92 1.36
CA SER A 16 -5.65 4.15 1.85
C SER A 16 -6.12 4.55 3.25
N SER A 17 -7.36 4.22 3.61
CA SER A 17 -7.93 4.46 4.94
C SER A 17 -7.39 3.53 6.03
N VAL A 18 -6.76 2.40 5.68
CA VAL A 18 -6.35 1.35 6.64
C VAL A 18 -4.83 1.22 6.68
N ILE A 19 -4.18 2.15 7.38
CA ILE A 19 -2.72 2.21 7.50
C ILE A 19 -2.18 1.04 8.34
N GLY A 20 -1.17 0.36 7.80
CA GLY A 20 -0.44 -0.71 8.49
C GLY A 20 -1.15 -2.06 8.48
N LYS A 21 -2.22 -2.23 7.69
CA LYS A 21 -2.80 -3.54 7.39
C LYS A 21 -2.72 -3.78 5.88
N MET A 22 -2.51 -5.04 5.54
CA MET A 22 -2.57 -5.55 4.18
C MET A 22 -3.57 -6.70 4.14
N PHE A 23 -4.33 -6.79 3.05
CA PHE A 23 -5.27 -7.88 2.83
C PHE A 23 -4.72 -8.76 1.72
N TYR A 24 -4.75 -10.07 1.88
CA TYR A 24 -4.25 -10.99 0.85
C TYR A 24 -5.08 -12.26 0.78
N LYS A 25 -5.05 -12.94 -0.37
CA LYS A 25 -5.57 -14.30 -0.52
C LYS A 25 -4.58 -15.16 -1.29
N THR A 26 -4.70 -16.47 -1.10
CA THR A 26 -3.75 -17.43 -1.65
C THR A 26 -4.23 -17.99 -2.99
N SER A 27 -5.51 -17.83 -3.33
CA SER A 27 -6.05 -18.14 -4.65
C SER A 27 -6.57 -16.90 -5.39
N LEU A 28 -6.95 -17.06 -6.65
CA LEU A 28 -7.63 -16.02 -7.43
C LEU A 28 -9.17 -16.10 -7.33
N SER A 29 -9.72 -17.08 -6.60
CA SER A 29 -11.17 -17.26 -6.45
C SER A 29 -11.85 -16.02 -5.88
N GLU A 30 -12.97 -15.60 -6.46
CA GLU A 30 -13.73 -14.43 -6.01
C GLU A 30 -14.40 -14.65 -4.64
N ASP A 31 -14.81 -15.89 -4.36
CA ASP A 31 -15.49 -16.27 -3.11
C ASP A 31 -14.52 -16.42 -1.93
N GLU A 32 -13.21 -16.48 -2.17
CA GLU A 32 -12.24 -16.61 -1.08
C GLU A 32 -12.13 -15.29 -0.30
N PRO A 33 -12.42 -15.28 1.02
CA PRO A 33 -12.27 -14.09 1.82
C PRO A 33 -10.79 -13.73 1.98
N PHE A 34 -10.50 -12.42 1.99
CA PHE A 34 -9.15 -11.94 2.21
C PHE A 34 -8.70 -12.19 3.67
N LYS A 35 -7.50 -12.75 3.82
CA LYS A 35 -6.74 -12.80 5.07
C LYS A 35 -6.15 -11.41 5.35
N THR A 36 -5.94 -11.08 6.62
CA THR A 36 -5.36 -9.79 7.02
C THR A 36 -3.97 -9.98 7.62
N LEU A 37 -3.00 -9.23 7.11
CA LEU A 37 -1.65 -9.12 7.67
C LEU A 37 -1.48 -7.76 8.34
N ASN A 38 -1.08 -7.75 9.61
CA ASN A 38 -0.74 -6.53 10.32
C ASN A 38 0.75 -6.22 10.12
N LEU A 39 1.03 -5.15 9.38
CA LEU A 39 2.38 -4.69 9.07
C LEU A 39 2.94 -3.77 10.16
N ARG A 40 2.15 -3.41 11.18
CA ARG A 40 2.66 -2.75 12.36
C ARG A 40 3.47 -3.76 13.16
N ARG A 41 4.77 -3.84 12.86
CA ARG A 41 5.77 -4.37 13.82
C ARG A 41 5.58 -3.61 15.14
N ARG A 42 6.02 -4.18 16.26
CA ARG A 42 5.95 -3.58 17.62
C ARG A 42 6.70 -2.23 17.79
N GLY A 43 7.04 -1.54 16.70
CA GLY A 43 7.48 -0.16 16.71
C GLY A 43 6.27 0.77 16.64
N THR A 44 6.25 1.73 17.57
CA THR A 44 5.49 2.97 17.50
C THR A 44 5.36 3.46 16.06
N ARG A 45 4.18 4.02 15.70
CA ARG A 45 3.97 4.68 14.39
C ARG A 45 5.23 5.47 14.03
N ASN A 46 5.92 5.12 12.94
CA ASN A 46 6.87 6.03 12.32
C ASN A 46 6.05 7.15 11.66
N VAL A 47 5.64 8.12 12.49
CA VAL A 47 4.97 9.35 12.06
C VAL A 47 5.91 10.18 11.16
N GLU A 48 7.21 9.89 11.20
CA GLU A 48 8.25 10.52 10.37
C GLU A 48 8.19 10.18 8.88
N PHE A 49 7.48 9.11 8.44
CA PHE A 49 7.31 8.82 7.01
C PHE A 49 6.11 9.57 6.40
N ALA A 50 5.81 10.77 6.88
CA ALA A 50 5.03 11.71 6.11
C ALA A 50 5.91 12.19 4.95
N LEU A 51 5.72 11.61 3.77
CA LEU A 51 6.34 12.14 2.55
C LEU A 51 5.90 13.59 2.41
N GLU A 52 6.86 14.51 2.43
CA GLU A 52 6.57 15.92 2.20
C GLU A 52 5.94 16.06 0.82
N GLN A 53 4.84 16.79 0.77
CA GLN A 53 4.14 17.06 -0.48
C GLN A 53 5.10 17.82 -1.40
N ALA A 54 5.51 17.19 -2.50
CA ALA A 54 6.52 17.76 -3.40
C ALA A 54 6.08 19.08 -4.06
N TYR A 55 4.76 19.33 -4.16
CA TYR A 55 4.20 20.53 -4.76
C TYR A 55 2.97 21.00 -3.99
N ASN A 56 2.99 22.24 -3.52
CA ASN A 56 1.87 22.89 -2.85
C ASN A 56 0.97 23.68 -3.83
N GLU A 57 1.38 23.75 -5.09
CA GLU A 57 0.72 24.52 -6.15
C GLU A 57 0.29 23.61 -7.31
N PRO A 58 -0.70 24.03 -8.11
CA PRO A 58 -1.06 23.34 -9.34
C PRO A 58 0.16 23.20 -10.25
N LEU A 59 0.59 21.97 -10.50
CA LEU A 59 1.66 21.71 -11.45
C LEU A 59 1.28 22.27 -12.81
N PRO A 60 2.09 23.14 -13.43
CA PRO A 60 1.81 23.66 -14.75
C PRO A 60 1.77 22.48 -15.72
N ILE A 61 0.59 22.20 -16.28
CA ILE A 61 0.44 21.22 -17.35
C ILE A 61 1.20 21.79 -18.56
N SER A 62 2.32 21.16 -18.93
CA SER A 62 3.03 21.55 -20.15
C SER A 62 2.05 21.50 -21.33
N LYS A 63 2.15 22.48 -22.24
CA LYS A 63 1.25 22.58 -23.42
C LYS A 63 1.24 21.30 -24.27
N GLU A 64 2.27 20.45 -24.15
CA GLU A 64 2.34 19.14 -24.80
C GLU A 64 1.31 18.12 -24.28
N LYS A 65 0.91 18.17 -23.01
CA LYS A 65 -0.14 17.29 -22.46
C LYS A 65 -1.57 17.71 -22.85
N LYS A 66 -1.73 18.75 -23.67
CA LYS A 66 -3.01 19.28 -24.17
C LYS A 66 -3.29 18.98 -25.66
N LYS A 67 -2.58 18.03 -26.28
CA LYS A 67 -2.96 17.55 -27.61
C LYS A 67 -3.96 16.39 -27.47
N THR A 68 -5.24 16.72 -27.50
CA THR A 68 -6.31 15.84 -27.97
C THR A 68 -6.49 16.08 -29.47
#